data_AF-A0A9W3X3I8-F1
#
_entry.id   AF-A0A9W3X3I8-F1
#
_cell.length_a   1.000
_cell.length_b   1.000
_cell.length_c   1.000
_cell.angle_alpha   90.00
_cell.angle_beta   90.00
_cell.angle_gamma   90.00
#
_symmetry.space_group_name_H-M   'P 1'
#
loop_
_entity.id
_entity.type
_entity.pdbx_description
1 polymer ?
#
loop_
_entity_poly.entity_id
_entity_poly.type
_entity_poly.pdbx_seq_one_letter_code
_entity_poly.pdbx_strand_id
1 'polypeptide(L)' 'MISLKKKQQILIDFHQNGKSQRTIAKELGMSRNTVKKYIDQDLVARNKILVNYRYQQIL' A
#
# COMPACT_ATOMS: atom_id res chain seq x y z
N MET A 1 10.76 7.92 8.30
CA MET A 1 10.46 7.57 6.89
C MET A 1 11.26 6.32 6.53
N ILE A 2 10.77 5.45 5.65
CA ILE A 2 11.48 4.21 5.25
C ILE A 2 12.08 4.35 3.84
N SER A 3 13.01 3.47 3.49
CA SER A 3 13.56 3.42 2.14
C SER A 3 12.51 3.02 1.10
N LEU A 4 12.71 3.45 -0.15
CA LEU A 4 11.83 3.11 -1.26
C LEU A 4 11.69 1.58 -1.42
N LYS A 5 12.80 0.85 -1.31
CA LYS A 5 12.81 -0.63 -1.35
C LYS A 5 11.90 -1.24 -0.29
N LYS A 6 11.96 -0.77 0.95
CA LYS A 6 11.09 -1.27 2.03
C LYS A 6 9.63 -0.91 1.77
N LYS A 7 9.34 0.30 1.28
CA LYS A 7 7.98 0.70 0.91
C LYS A 7 7.42 -0.20 -0.20
N GLN A 8 8.20 -0.48 -1.23
CA GLN A 8 7.81 -1.34 -2.33
C GLN A 8 7.51 -2.77 -1.85
N GLN A 9 8.38 -3.31 -1.01
CA GLN A 9 8.22 -4.66 -0.44
C GLN A 9 6.91 -4.80 0.34
N ILE A 10 6.54 -3.79 1.14
CA ILE A 10 5.26 -3.76 1.86
C ILE A 10 4.07 -3.91 0.89
N LEU A 11 4.08 -3.18 -0.23
CA LEU A 11 2.98 -3.19 -1.18
C LEU A 11 2.90 -4.51 -1.96
N ILE A 12 4.04 -5.08 -2.35
CA ILE A 12 4.11 -6.40 -2.99
C ILE A 12 3.56 -7.47 -2.05
N ASP A 13 4.06 -7.50 -0.81
CA ASP A 13 3.64 -8.52 0.16
C ASP A 13 2.15 -8.43 0.51
N PHE A 14 1.59 -7.22 0.56
CA PHE A 14 0.17 -7.02 0.85
C PHE A 14 -0.72 -7.36 -0.35
N HIS A 15 -0.42 -6.84 -1.55
CA HIS A 15 -1.31 -6.98 -2.71
C HIS A 15 -1.12 -8.28 -3.49
N GLN A 16 0.12 -8.77 -3.61
CA GLN A 16 0.45 -9.92 -4.44
C GLN A 16 0.55 -11.20 -3.60
N ASN A 17 1.22 -11.11 -2.45
CA ASN A 17 1.43 -12.28 -1.59
C ASN A 17 0.33 -12.50 -0.54
N GLY A 18 -0.64 -11.57 -0.43
CA GLY A 18 -1.76 -11.67 0.51
C GLY A 18 -1.36 -11.70 1.99
N LYS A 19 -0.14 -11.25 2.32
CA LYS A 19 0.37 -11.30 3.70
C LYS A 19 -0.38 -10.30 4.59
N SER A 20 -0.61 -10.71 5.84
CA SER A 20 -1.16 -9.81 6.85
C SER A 20 -0.17 -8.69 7.20
N GLN A 21 -0.68 -7.52 7.58
CA GLN A 21 0.16 -6.40 8.05
C GLN A 21 1.08 -6.78 9.21
N ARG A 22 0.62 -7.70 10.09
CA ARG A 22 1.41 -8.22 11.22
C ARG A 22 2.59 -9.04 10.74
N THR A 23 2.37 -9.91 9.75
CA THR A 23 3.43 -10.74 9.14
C THR A 23 4.48 -9.85 8.49
N ILE A 24 4.05 -8.89 7.67
CA ILE A 24 4.94 -7.93 6.98
C ILE A 24 5.78 -7.14 8.00
N ALA A 25 5.14 -6.64 9.06
CA ALA A 25 5.82 -5.90 10.12
C ALA A 25 6.91 -6.73 10.81
N LYS A 26 6.61 -8.00 11.10
CA LYS A 26 7.56 -8.96 11.71
C LYS A 26 8.74 -9.23 10.77
N GLU A 27 8.49 -9.54 9.50
CA GLU A 27 9.53 -9.88 8.52
C GLU A 27 10.46 -8.69 8.21
N LEU A 28 9.93 -7.47 8.15
CA LEU A 28 10.70 -6.28 7.80
C LEU A 28 11.31 -5.54 9.01
N GLY A 29 11.07 -6.04 10.22
CA GLY A 29 11.57 -5.48 11.48
C GLY A 29 11.07 -4.05 11.70
N MET A 30 9.75 -3.82 11.60
CA MET A 30 9.16 -2.49 11.78
C MET A 30 7.80 -2.53 12.49
N SER A 31 7.28 -1.36 12.86
CA SER A 31 5.96 -1.28 13.50
C SER A 31 4.83 -1.56 12.51
N ARG A 32 3.79 -2.26 12.98
CA ARG A 32 2.56 -2.50 12.20
C ARG A 32 1.90 -1.20 11.74
N ASN A 33 1.97 -0.13 12.54
CA ASN A 33 1.44 1.19 12.19
C ASN A 33 2.12 1.79 10.95
N THR A 34 3.43 1.53 10.78
CA THR A 34 4.18 1.98 9.59
C THR A 34 3.69 1.24 8.35
N VAL A 35 3.51 -0.09 8.46
CA VAL A 35 2.97 -0.93 7.38
C VAL A 35 1.56 -0.46 7.00
N LYS A 36 0.67 -0.27 7.99
CA LYS A 36 -0.70 0.21 7.79
C LYS A 36 -0.72 1.55 7.05
N LYS A 37 0.07 2.53 7.51
CA LYS A 37 0.15 3.87 6.89
C LYS A 37 0.43 3.80 5.39
N TYR A 38 1.39 2.98 4.97
CA TYR A 38 1.78 2.90 3.56
C TYR A 38 0.77 2.14 2.71
N ILE A 39 0.11 1.13 3.26
CA ILE A 39 -1.00 0.43 2.59
C ILE A 39 -2.18 1.39 2.41
N ASP A 40 -2.60 2.11 3.45
CA ASP A 40 -3.71 3.05 3.37
C ASP A 40 -3.46 4.14 2.33
N GLN A 41 -2.23 4.69 2.28
CA GLN A 41 -1.83 5.69 1.28
C GLN A 41 -1.94 5.16 -0.15
N ASP A 42 -1.55 3.91 -0.38
CA ASP A 42 -1.64 3.27 -1.70
C ASP A 42 -3.10 3.02 -2.11
N LEU A 43 -3.93 2.53 -1.19
CA LEU A 43 -5.36 2.32 -1.44
C LEU A 43 -6.08 3.64 -1.76
N VAL A 44 -5.80 4.72 -1.02
CA VAL A 44 -6.35 6.05 -1.30
C VAL A 44 -5.90 6.56 -2.67
N ALA A 45 -4.62 6.38 -3.02
CA ALA A 45 -4.10 6.79 -4.33
C ALA A 45 -4.79 6.02 -5.47
N ARG A 46 -4.97 4.69 -5.34
CA ARG A 46 -5.70 3.87 -6.32
C ARG A 46 -7.16 4.30 -6.46
N ASN A 47 -7.86 4.53 -5.35
CA ASN A 47 -9.25 4.99 -5.39
C ASN A 47 -9.38 6.34 -6.10
N LYS A 48 -8.49 7.30 -5.81
CA LYS A 48 -8.48 8.60 -6.48
C LYS A 48 -8.25 8.45 -7.99
N ILE A 49 -7.35 7.56 -8.38
CA ILE A 49 -7.07 7.24 -9.78
C ILE A 49 -8.33 6.68 -10.47
N LEU A 50 -8.98 5.66 -9.89
CA LEU A 50 -10.19 5.04 -10.43
C LEU A 50 -11.34 6.04 -10.60
N VAL A 51 -11.55 6.89 -9.58
CA VAL A 51 -12.57 7.94 -9.61
C VAL A 51 -12.30 8.95 -10.73
N ASN A 52 -11.04 9.38 -10.90
CA ASN A 52 -10.67 10.33 -11.95
C ASN A 52 -10.89 9.74 -13.36
N TYR A 53 -10.45 8.49 -13.61
CA TYR A 53 -10.69 7.82 -14.88
C TYR A 53 -12.19 7.71 -15.21
N ARG A 54 -13.01 7.37 -14.21
CA ARG A 54 -14.46 7.29 -14.38
C ARG A 54 -15.07 8.63 -14.80
N TYR A 55 -14.60 9.75 -14.23
CA TYR A 55 -15.07 11.09 -14.61
C TYR A 55 -14.70 11.46 -16.05
N GLN A 56 -13.49 11.11 -16.51
CA GLN A 56 -13.04 11.42 -17.87
C GLN A 56 -13.81 10.66 -18.96
N GLN A 57 -14.42 9.51 -18.66
CA GLN A 57 -15.20 8.73 -19.64
C GLN A 57 -16.64 9.23 -19.83
N ILE A 58 -17.10 10.15 -19.00
CA ILE A 58 -18.47 10.70 -19.03
C ILE A 58 -18.52 12.04 -19.78
N LEU A 59 -17.36 12.68 -20.02
CA LEU A 59 -17.20 13.90 -20.82
C LEU A 59 -16.88 13.55 -22.27
#